data_AF-I7G379-F1
#
_entry.id   AF-I7G379-F1
#
_cell.length_a   1.000
_cell.length_b   1.000
_cell.length_c   1.000
_cell.angle_alpha   90.00
_cell.angle_beta   90.00
_cell.angle_gamma   90.00
#
_symmetry.space_group_name_H-M   'P 1'
#
loop_
_entity.id
_entity.type
_entity.pdbx_description
1 polymer ?
#
loop_
_entity_poly.entity_id
_entity_poly.type
_entity_poly.pdbx_seq_one_letter_code
_entity_poly.pdbx_strand_id
1 'polypeptide(L)'
;MTDNRTSPALVPAPRTHRRVTATPVAVRASIRARIEARIHANKLDAALAVGAPTPPGSAIAVRADRLTSASERHAIARTLRRAVRDAASDIWQISARVPLHRKNIDECRELIEAIAQRLHAPAPVSARGMARLSRLIGDGCGPLYAMGRGDLAGRLGAALAAL
;
A
#
# COMPACT_ATOMS: atom_id res chain seq x y z
N MET A 1 -5.08 34.83 61.11
CA MET A 1 -4.61 35.55 59.91
C MET A 1 -3.34 34.84 59.45
N THR A 2 -3.33 33.97 58.46
CA THR A 2 -4.09 33.93 57.19
C THR A 2 -4.41 32.49 56.78
N ASP A 3 -5.62 32.31 56.26
CA ASP A 3 -6.13 31.14 55.57
C ASP A 3 -5.43 30.88 54.22
N ASN A 4 -5.80 29.73 53.64
CA ASN A 4 -5.85 29.39 52.20
C ASN A 4 -4.60 28.74 51.56
N ARG A 5 -4.68 27.43 51.27
CA ARG A 5 -5.35 26.91 50.05
C ARG A 5 -5.27 25.39 49.93
N THR A 6 -6.45 24.83 49.73
CA THR A 6 -6.76 23.51 49.19
C THR A 6 -6.08 23.27 47.83
N SER A 7 -5.61 22.04 47.60
CA SER A 7 -5.48 21.45 46.27
C SER A 7 -5.86 19.97 46.39
N PRO A 8 -6.97 19.51 45.79
CA PRO A 8 -7.28 18.10 45.74
C PRO A 8 -6.48 17.46 44.61
N ALA A 9 -5.81 16.35 44.90
CA ALA A 9 -5.14 15.54 43.90
C ALA A 9 -6.16 15.02 42.86
N LEU A 10 -5.87 15.29 41.60
CA LEU A 10 -6.67 14.92 40.44
C LEU A 10 -6.73 13.38 40.31
N VAL A 11 -7.94 12.82 40.36
CA VAL A 11 -8.22 11.41 40.03
C VAL A 11 -7.98 11.19 38.53
N PRO A 12 -7.20 10.18 38.10
CA PRO A 12 -7.11 9.86 36.68
C PRO A 12 -8.36 9.08 36.25
N ALA A 13 -9.13 9.67 35.33
CA ALA A 13 -10.24 8.99 34.67
C ALA A 13 -9.73 7.84 33.78
N PRO A 14 -10.39 6.67 33.77
CA PRO A 14 -10.02 5.60 32.85
C PRO A 14 -10.38 6.00 31.41
N ARG A 15 -9.35 6.15 30.57
CA ARG A 15 -9.51 6.29 29.12
C ARG A 15 -9.94 4.94 28.54
N THR A 16 -11.24 4.74 28.40
CA THR A 16 -11.77 3.60 27.64
C THR A 16 -11.52 3.85 26.16
N HIS A 17 -10.37 3.41 25.63
CA HIS A 17 -10.22 3.15 24.20
C HIS A 17 -11.08 1.93 23.86
N ARG A 18 -12.39 2.16 23.67
CA ARG A 18 -13.30 1.14 23.15
C ARG A 18 -12.95 0.90 21.69
N ARG A 19 -11.97 0.03 21.44
CA ARG A 19 -11.71 -0.53 20.12
C ARG A 19 -12.91 -1.42 19.79
N VAL A 20 -13.92 -0.83 19.15
CA VAL A 20 -15.02 -1.56 18.57
C VAL A 20 -14.44 -2.36 17.39
N THR A 21 -14.00 -3.58 17.66
CA THR A 21 -13.87 -4.61 16.62
C THR A 21 -15.27 -5.06 16.25
N ALA A 22 -16.02 -4.19 15.56
CA ALA A 22 -17.17 -4.66 14.82
C ALA A 22 -16.61 -5.57 13.74
N THR A 23 -16.84 -6.88 13.87
CA THR A 23 -16.76 -7.79 12.73
C THR A 23 -17.68 -7.21 11.66
N PRO A 24 -17.16 -6.72 10.52
CA PRO A 24 -18.03 -6.19 9.49
C PRO A 24 -18.92 -7.34 9.05
N VAL A 25 -20.24 -7.19 9.24
CA VAL A 25 -21.22 -8.04 8.55
C VAL A 25 -20.83 -8.00 7.09
N ALA A 26 -20.49 -9.16 6.52
CA ALA A 26 -19.98 -9.26 5.16
C ALA A 26 -21.11 -8.92 4.19
N VAL A 27 -21.29 -7.63 3.90
CA VAL A 27 -22.20 -7.15 2.87
C VAL A 27 -21.64 -7.64 1.53
N ARG A 28 -22.32 -8.62 0.92
CA ARG A 28 -21.93 -9.17 -0.38
C ARG A 28 -21.95 -8.05 -1.42
N ALA A 29 -20.80 -7.72 -1.98
CA ALA A 29 -20.72 -6.70 -3.00
C ALA A 29 -21.51 -7.10 -4.25
N SER A 30 -22.22 -6.14 -4.84
CA SER A 30 -22.98 -6.37 -6.06
C SER A 30 -22.07 -6.68 -7.25
N ILE A 31 -22.61 -7.35 -8.27
CA ILE A 31 -21.88 -7.59 -9.53
C ILE A 31 -21.44 -6.27 -10.16
N ARG A 32 -22.29 -5.24 -10.11
CA ARG A 32 -21.96 -3.88 -10.57
C ARG A 32 -20.72 -3.34 -9.85
N ALA A 33 -20.66 -3.42 -8.52
CA ALA A 33 -19.50 -2.97 -7.75
C ALA A 33 -18.20 -3.71 -8.16
N ARG A 34 -18.29 -5.00 -8.50
CA ARG A 34 -17.13 -5.79 -8.98
C ARG A 34 -16.66 -5.34 -10.37
N ILE A 35 -17.59 -4.99 -11.26
CA ILE A 35 -17.29 -4.48 -12.60
C ILE A 35 -16.68 -3.07 -12.50
N GLU A 36 -17.30 -2.18 -11.73
CA GLU A 36 -16.80 -0.83 -11.47
C GLU A 36 -15.40 -0.87 -10.86
N ALA A 37 -15.16 -1.79 -9.91
CA ALA A 37 -13.84 -2.00 -9.32
C ALA A 37 -12.76 -2.42 -10.35
N ARG A 38 -13.16 -3.10 -11.43
CA ARG A 38 -12.27 -3.52 -12.52
C ARG A 38 -11.98 -2.37 -13.48
N ILE A 39 -13.02 -1.65 -13.90
CA ILE A 39 -12.94 -0.57 -14.90
C ILE A 39 -12.23 0.65 -14.30
N HIS A 40 -12.56 1.01 -13.06
CA HIS A 40 -12.00 2.19 -12.40
C HIS A 40 -10.82 1.86 -11.48
N ALA A 41 -10.13 0.74 -11.70
CA ALA A 41 -9.05 0.27 -10.83
C ALA A 41 -8.01 1.37 -10.54
N ASN A 42 -7.56 2.11 -11.55
CA ASN A 42 -6.58 3.19 -11.38
C ASN A 42 -7.11 4.34 -10.49
N LYS A 43 -8.36 4.74 -10.67
CA LYS A 43 -9.01 5.79 -9.87
C LYS A 43 -9.19 5.34 -8.42
N LEU A 44 -9.61 4.10 -8.23
CA LEU A 44 -9.80 3.52 -6.90
C LEU A 44 -8.47 3.31 -6.18
N ASP A 45 -7.42 2.88 -6.88
CA ASP A 45 -6.07 2.78 -6.32
C ASP A 45 -5.54 4.18 -5.91
N ALA A 46 -5.84 5.22 -6.68
CA ALA A 46 -5.51 6.59 -6.30
C ALA A 46 -6.22 7.02 -5.00
N ALA A 47 -7.52 6.72 -4.88
CA ALA A 47 -8.29 6.98 -3.67
C ALA A 47 -7.79 6.18 -2.46
N LEU A 48 -7.50 4.89 -2.64
CA LEU A 48 -6.96 4.02 -1.58
C LEU A 48 -5.56 4.47 -1.13
N ALA A 49 -4.71 4.94 -2.06
CA ALA A 49 -3.37 5.41 -1.74
C ALA A 49 -3.34 6.65 -0.84
N VAL A 50 -4.40 7.47 -0.89
CA VAL A 50 -4.59 8.62 0.01
C VAL A 50 -5.38 8.27 1.29
N GLY A 51 -5.89 7.04 1.40
CA GLY A 51 -6.63 6.57 2.57
C GLY A 51 -8.12 6.89 2.54
N ALA A 52 -8.72 6.95 1.34
CA ALA A 52 -10.17 7.11 1.21
C ALA A 52 -10.94 6.01 1.96
N PRO A 53 -12.10 6.33 2.56
CA PRO A 53 -12.90 5.35 3.29
C PRO A 53 -13.41 4.24 2.35
N THR A 54 -13.58 3.04 2.90
CA THR A 54 -14.06 1.85 2.17
C THR A 54 -15.40 1.36 2.74
N PRO A 55 -16.54 2.00 2.39
CA PRO A 55 -17.84 1.55 2.83
C PRO A 55 -18.11 0.09 2.39
N PRO A 56 -18.65 -0.78 3.25
CA PRO A 56 -18.96 -2.17 2.88
C PRO A 56 -19.83 -2.25 1.63
N GLY A 57 -19.53 -3.20 0.73
CA GLY A 57 -20.28 -3.41 -0.52
C GLY A 57 -19.98 -2.42 -1.66
N SER A 58 -19.18 -1.38 -1.42
CA SER A 58 -18.77 -0.42 -2.46
C SER A 58 -17.67 -0.95 -3.39
N ALA A 59 -17.54 -0.38 -4.59
CA ALA A 59 -16.48 -0.73 -5.53
C ALA A 59 -15.06 -0.50 -4.95
N ILE A 60 -14.87 0.53 -4.12
CA ILE A 60 -13.59 0.82 -3.46
C ILE A 60 -13.25 -0.26 -2.42
N ALA A 61 -14.24 -0.77 -1.67
CA ALA A 61 -14.03 -1.88 -0.73
C ALA A 61 -13.69 -3.19 -1.47
N VAL A 62 -14.39 -3.49 -2.56
CA VAL A 62 -14.06 -4.64 -3.42
C VAL A 62 -12.63 -4.56 -3.96
N ARG A 63 -12.21 -3.37 -4.38
CA ARG A 63 -10.83 -3.15 -4.86
C ARG A 63 -9.81 -3.31 -3.73
N ALA A 64 -10.11 -2.81 -2.53
CA ALA A 64 -9.27 -2.95 -1.35
C ALA A 64 -9.06 -4.44 -0.96
N ASP A 65 -10.12 -5.23 -0.92
CA ASP A 65 -10.06 -6.67 -0.63
C ASP A 65 -9.21 -7.41 -1.66
N ARG A 66 -9.38 -7.06 -2.95
CA ARG A 66 -8.56 -7.64 -4.02
C ARG A 66 -7.08 -7.27 -3.86
N LEU A 67 -6.77 -6.00 -3.59
CA LEU A 67 -5.40 -5.53 -3.41
C LEU A 67 -4.69 -6.21 -2.23
N THR A 68 -5.41 -6.53 -1.16
CA THR A 68 -4.87 -7.16 0.05
C THR A 68 -4.86 -8.68 -0.01
N SER A 69 -5.49 -9.28 -1.04
CA SER A 69 -5.51 -10.72 -1.28
C SER A 69 -4.10 -11.30 -1.44
N ALA A 70 -3.87 -12.52 -0.93
CA ALA A 70 -2.56 -13.16 -0.97
C ALA A 70 -1.98 -13.27 -2.39
N SER A 71 -2.82 -13.56 -3.39
CA SER A 71 -2.41 -13.66 -4.79
C SER A 71 -1.87 -12.32 -5.32
N GLU A 72 -2.54 -11.21 -5.03
CA GLU A 72 -2.12 -9.87 -5.47
C GLU A 72 -0.87 -9.42 -4.71
N ARG A 73 -0.79 -9.64 -3.39
CA ARG A 73 0.44 -9.39 -2.61
C ARG A 73 1.63 -10.11 -3.21
N HIS A 74 1.47 -11.40 -3.50
CA HIS A 74 2.54 -12.20 -4.07
C HIS A 74 2.88 -11.78 -5.50
N ALA A 75 1.89 -11.36 -6.30
CA ALA A 75 2.13 -10.83 -7.64
C ALA A 75 2.96 -9.54 -7.61
N ILE A 76 2.65 -8.62 -6.69
CA ILE A 76 3.43 -7.39 -6.49
C ILE A 76 4.85 -7.72 -6.01
N ALA A 77 5.00 -8.58 -5.00
CA ALA A 77 6.32 -9.01 -4.51
C ALA A 77 7.17 -9.65 -5.63
N ARG A 78 6.58 -10.54 -6.44
CA ARG A 78 7.26 -11.15 -7.60
C ARG A 78 7.67 -10.11 -8.64
N THR A 79 6.81 -9.12 -8.90
CA THR A 79 7.09 -8.05 -9.87
C THR A 79 8.25 -7.18 -9.42
N LEU A 80 8.28 -6.80 -8.14
CA LEU A 80 9.38 -6.03 -7.56
C LEU A 80 10.71 -6.80 -7.59
N ARG A 81 10.72 -8.07 -7.15
CA ARG A 81 11.92 -8.91 -7.24
C ARG A 81 12.38 -9.13 -8.67
N ARG A 82 11.43 -9.25 -9.61
CA ARG A 82 11.77 -9.33 -11.02
C ARG A 82 12.42 -8.04 -11.51
N ALA A 83 11.91 -6.87 -11.12
CA ALA A 83 12.54 -5.60 -11.49
C ALA A 83 13.99 -5.51 -11.01
N VAL A 84 14.28 -5.98 -9.79
CA VAL A 84 15.65 -6.06 -9.25
C VAL A 84 16.53 -7.01 -10.06
N ARG A 85 16.03 -8.21 -10.41
CA ARG A 85 16.78 -9.17 -11.26
C ARG A 85 17.02 -8.62 -12.66
N ASP A 86 15.99 -8.05 -13.28
CA ASP A 86 16.05 -7.51 -14.64
C ASP A 86 16.97 -6.27 -14.69
N ALA A 87 17.01 -5.46 -13.62
CA ALA A 87 17.91 -4.31 -13.50
C ALA A 87 19.38 -4.71 -13.31
N ALA A 88 19.64 -5.85 -12.68
CA ALA A 88 20.99 -6.40 -12.47
C ALA A 88 21.53 -7.15 -13.71
N SER A 89 20.68 -7.47 -14.68
CA SER A 89 21.10 -8.18 -15.88
C SER A 89 21.70 -7.22 -16.92
N ASP A 90 22.92 -7.51 -17.36
CA ASP A 90 23.57 -6.80 -18.47
C ASP A 90 23.12 -7.27 -19.85
N ILE A 91 22.26 -8.29 -19.91
CA ILE A 91 21.72 -8.78 -21.17
C ILE A 91 20.74 -7.74 -21.71
N TRP A 92 21.08 -7.16 -22.87
CA TRP A 92 20.20 -6.28 -23.63
C TRP A 92 19.02 -7.09 -24.18
N GLN A 93 17.97 -7.23 -23.37
CA GLN A 93 16.75 -7.89 -23.80
C GLN A 93 15.95 -6.93 -24.68
N ILE A 94 15.92 -7.19 -26.00
CA ILE A 94 14.97 -6.55 -26.90
C ILE A 94 13.57 -6.97 -26.43
N SER A 95 12.93 -6.10 -25.64
CA SER A 95 11.64 -6.35 -25.03
C SER A 95 10.73 -5.17 -25.34
N ALA A 96 9.46 -5.44 -25.65
CA ALA A 96 8.43 -4.41 -25.75
C ALA A 96 8.08 -3.76 -24.39
N ARG A 97 8.78 -4.13 -23.30
CA ARG A 97 8.59 -3.57 -21.96
C ARG A 97 9.30 -2.22 -21.85
N VAL A 98 8.70 -1.30 -21.09
CA VAL A 98 9.33 -0.03 -20.74
C VAL A 98 10.66 -0.31 -20.02
N PRO A 99 11.79 0.26 -20.45
CA PRO A 99 13.08 0.05 -19.82
C PRO A 99 13.08 0.43 -18.33
N LEU A 100 13.82 -0.30 -17.51
CA LEU A 100 13.91 -0.08 -16.06
C LEU A 100 15.02 0.91 -15.69
N HIS A 101 14.79 1.71 -14.65
CA HIS A 101 15.81 2.63 -14.14
C HIS A 101 16.81 1.87 -13.24
N ARG A 102 17.81 1.23 -13.86
CA ARG A 102 18.74 0.31 -13.18
C ARG A 102 19.37 0.87 -11.91
N LYS A 103 19.99 2.05 -11.98
CA LYS A 103 20.67 2.70 -10.84
C LYS A 103 19.73 2.91 -9.64
N ASN A 104 18.57 3.52 -9.88
CA ASN A 104 17.57 3.79 -8.85
C ASN A 104 17.02 2.50 -8.20
N ILE A 105 16.83 1.44 -9.00
CA ILE A 105 16.41 0.13 -8.49
C ILE A 105 17.52 -0.51 -7.64
N ASP A 106 18.78 -0.40 -8.07
CA ASP A 106 19.91 -0.95 -7.33
C ASP A 106 20.11 -0.24 -5.98
N GLU A 107 20.02 1.10 -5.96
CA GLU A 107 20.02 1.91 -4.74
C GLU A 107 18.88 1.54 -3.78
N CYS A 108 17.73 1.12 -4.31
CA CYS A 108 16.55 0.73 -3.52
C CYS A 108 16.45 -0.78 -3.26
N ARG A 109 17.47 -1.58 -3.61
CA ARG A 109 17.41 -3.06 -3.59
C ARG A 109 16.97 -3.64 -2.26
N GLU A 110 17.59 -3.20 -1.17
CA GLU A 110 17.29 -3.69 0.18
C GLU A 110 15.85 -3.36 0.59
N LEU A 111 15.41 -2.14 0.28
CA LEU A 111 14.06 -1.68 0.59
C LEU A 111 13.01 -2.45 -0.23
N ILE A 112 13.30 -2.74 -1.51
CA ILE A 112 12.47 -3.59 -2.36
C ILE A 112 12.35 -5.00 -1.75
N GLU A 113 13.45 -5.59 -1.29
CA GLU A 113 13.42 -6.92 -0.70
C GLU A 113 12.67 -6.93 0.64
N ALA A 114 12.82 -5.91 1.49
CA ALA A 114 12.05 -5.74 2.71
C ALA A 114 10.53 -5.69 2.44
N ILE A 115 10.10 -4.96 1.42
CA ILE A 115 8.71 -4.95 0.96
C ILE A 115 8.29 -6.35 0.50
N ALA A 116 9.10 -7.01 -0.34
CA ALA A 116 8.75 -8.32 -0.87
C ALA A 116 8.60 -9.38 0.24
N GLN A 117 9.45 -9.33 1.27
CA GLN A 117 9.35 -10.16 2.48
C GLN A 117 8.06 -9.84 3.26
N ARG A 118 7.77 -8.55 3.50
CA ARG A 118 6.53 -8.11 4.18
C ARG A 118 5.27 -8.59 3.48
N LEU A 119 5.27 -8.63 2.15
CA LEU A 119 4.12 -9.08 1.34
C LEU A 119 3.92 -10.60 1.32
N HIS A 120 4.99 -11.38 1.53
CA HIS A 120 4.91 -12.83 1.70
C HIS A 120 4.58 -13.27 3.12
N ALA A 121 4.88 -12.43 4.12
CA ALA A 121 4.50 -12.73 5.48
C ALA A 121 2.98 -12.95 5.61
N PRO A 122 2.53 -13.84 6.51
CA PRO A 122 1.11 -14.11 6.71
C PRO A 122 0.36 -12.93 7.34
N ALA A 123 1.08 -11.96 7.91
CA ALA A 123 0.50 -10.79 8.54
C ALA A 123 -0.35 -9.95 7.56
N PRO A 124 -1.53 -9.45 7.99
CA PRO A 124 -2.37 -8.62 7.15
C PRO A 124 -1.61 -7.36 6.69
N VAL A 125 -1.94 -6.87 5.50
CA VAL A 125 -1.38 -5.64 4.94
C VAL A 125 -2.50 -4.65 4.68
N SER A 126 -2.21 -3.36 4.77
CA SER A 126 -3.21 -2.34 4.47
C SER A 126 -3.43 -2.18 2.96
N ALA A 127 -4.67 -1.87 2.58
CA ALA A 127 -5.02 -1.53 1.20
C ALA A 127 -4.32 -0.26 0.71
N ARG A 128 -3.97 0.66 1.63
CA ARG A 128 -3.26 1.91 1.30
C ARG A 128 -1.84 1.64 0.82
N GLY A 129 -1.10 0.81 1.54
CA GLY A 129 0.25 0.39 1.15
C GLY A 129 0.23 -0.36 -0.16
N MET A 130 -0.69 -1.33 -0.30
CA MET A 130 -0.87 -2.09 -1.54
C MET A 130 -1.23 -1.20 -2.74
N ALA A 131 -2.11 -0.21 -2.57
CA ALA A 131 -2.47 0.71 -3.63
C ALA A 131 -1.31 1.61 -4.05
N ARG A 132 -0.46 2.04 -3.10
CA ARG A 132 0.77 2.80 -3.41
C ARG A 132 1.75 1.97 -4.24
N LEU A 133 1.93 0.69 -3.91
CA LEU A 133 2.77 -0.23 -4.68
C LEU A 133 2.20 -0.52 -6.08
N SER A 134 0.89 -0.81 -6.16
CA SER A 134 0.18 -1.01 -7.44
C SER A 134 0.39 0.19 -8.37
N ARG A 135 0.21 1.40 -7.85
CA ARG A 135 0.44 2.64 -8.62
C ARG A 135 1.89 2.85 -9.00
N LEU A 136 2.84 2.58 -8.09
CA LEU A 136 4.26 2.72 -8.39
C LEU A 136 4.68 1.82 -9.57
N ILE A 137 4.16 0.59 -9.61
CA ILE A 137 4.44 -0.38 -10.68
C ILE A 137 3.70 -0.02 -11.96
N GLY A 138 2.44 0.42 -11.85
CA GLY A 138 1.59 0.76 -12.99
C GLY A 138 1.89 2.12 -13.64
N ASP A 139 2.59 3.01 -12.94
CA ASP A 139 3.01 4.32 -13.43
C ASP A 139 4.24 4.16 -14.34
N GLY A 140 4.01 3.92 -15.64
CA GLY A 140 5.06 3.77 -16.66
C GLY A 140 5.98 4.98 -16.83
N CYS A 141 5.55 6.15 -16.33
CA CYS A 141 6.34 7.38 -16.30
C CYS A 141 6.98 7.63 -14.92
N GLY A 142 6.84 6.69 -13.99
CA GLY A 142 7.34 6.76 -12.63
C GLY A 142 8.80 6.32 -12.49
N PRO A 143 9.39 6.51 -11.30
CA PRO A 143 10.84 6.40 -11.09
C PRO A 143 11.39 4.96 -11.14
N LEU A 144 10.52 3.97 -11.31
CA LEU A 144 10.88 2.58 -11.56
C LEU A 144 11.42 2.39 -13.00
N TYR A 145 11.01 3.26 -13.93
CA TYR A 145 11.30 3.14 -15.36
C TYR A 145 12.34 4.18 -15.80
N ALA A 146 13.19 3.81 -16.77
CA ALA A 146 14.38 4.57 -17.14
C ALA A 146 14.08 6.00 -17.62
N MET A 147 12.96 6.18 -18.32
CA MET A 147 12.50 7.48 -18.80
C MET A 147 11.56 8.18 -17.81
N GLY A 148 11.25 7.53 -16.70
CA GLY A 148 10.37 8.07 -15.68
C GLY A 148 11.09 9.01 -14.73
N ARG A 149 10.30 9.75 -13.94
CA ARG A 149 10.81 10.75 -12.99
C ARG A 149 10.28 10.52 -11.58
N GLY A 150 10.99 11.08 -10.61
CA GLY A 150 10.60 11.13 -9.21
C GLY A 150 11.51 10.33 -8.29
N ASP A 151 11.07 10.19 -7.05
CA ASP A 151 11.82 9.52 -5.99
C ASP A 151 11.26 8.11 -5.75
N LEU A 152 12.06 7.09 -6.12
CA LEU A 152 11.68 5.69 -5.92
C LEU A 152 11.78 5.30 -4.44
N ALA A 153 12.86 5.70 -3.77
CA ALA A 153 13.10 5.39 -2.36
C ALA A 153 11.98 5.95 -1.48
N GLY A 154 11.62 7.22 -1.66
CA GLY A 154 10.52 7.85 -0.92
C GLY A 154 9.16 7.24 -1.22
N ARG A 155 8.86 6.91 -2.49
CA ARG A 155 7.59 6.23 -2.85
C ARG A 155 7.50 4.83 -2.24
N LEU A 156 8.57 4.05 -2.29
CA LEU A 156 8.60 2.72 -1.69
C LEU A 156 8.57 2.80 -0.16
N GLY A 157 9.32 3.70 0.46
CA GLY A 157 9.33 3.93 1.91
C GLY A 157 7.94 4.35 2.41
N ALA A 158 7.27 5.27 1.71
CA ALA A 158 5.90 5.65 2.03
C ALA A 158 4.89 4.50 1.84
N ALA A 159 5.14 3.60 0.90
CA ALA A 159 4.32 2.41 0.73
C ALA A 159 4.55 1.41 1.87
N LEU A 160 5.81 1.14 2.23
CA LEU A 160 6.20 0.24 3.32
C LEU A 160 5.67 0.73 4.67
N ALA A 161 5.79 2.01 4.97
CA ALA A 161 5.23 2.63 6.19
C ALA A 161 3.70 2.50 6.28
N ALA A 162 3.03 2.28 5.15
CA ALA A 162 1.60 2.09 5.07
C ALA A 162 1.19 0.61 5.00
N LEU A 163 2.09 -0.38 4.98
CA LEU A 163 1.75 -1.81 4.85
C LEU A 163 1.35 -2.49 6.16
#